data_AF-A3XH39-F1
#
_entry.id   AF-A3XH39-F1
#
_cell.length_a   1.000
_cell.length_b   1.000
_cell.length_c   1.000
_cell.angle_alpha   90.00
_cell.angle_beta   90.00
_cell.angle_gamma   90.00
#
_symmetry.space_group_name_H-M   'P 1'
#
loop_
_entity.id
_entity.type
_entity.pdbx_description
1 polymer ?
#
loop_
_entity_poly.entity_id
_entity_poly.type
_entity_poly.pdbx_seq_one_letter_code
_entity_poly.pdbx_strand_id
1 'polypeptide(L)'
;MRNAIIILFCLLCLSLGYGLYLRYFTADTLTGDRFLGITILAVAFILMPMFLYHRWKDRNVKDYMLDEDNIRRMRDFNESKDSRKNSENQ
;
A
#
# COMPACT_ATOMS: atom_id res chain seq x y z
N MET A 1 6.46 12.24 -6.82
CA MET A 1 5.87 11.62 -5.61
C MET A 1 6.18 10.13 -5.46
N ARG A 2 6.29 9.34 -6.55
CA ARG A 2 6.58 7.88 -6.52
C ARG A 2 7.83 7.48 -5.73
N ASN A 3 8.81 8.37 -5.64
CA ASN A 3 10.10 8.09 -4.98
C ASN A 3 10.06 8.33 -3.46
N ALA A 4 9.03 8.98 -2.91
CA ALA A 4 8.96 9.30 -1.49
C ALA A 4 8.88 8.05 -0.61
N ILE A 5 8.10 7.05 -1.04
CA ILE A 5 8.04 5.75 -0.37
C ILE A 5 9.36 4.99 -0.48
N ILE A 6 10.03 5.07 -1.63
CA ILE A 6 11.30 4.37 -1.85
C ILE A 6 12.38 4.96 -0.94
N ILE A 7 12.43 6.30 -0.82
CA ILE A 7 13.36 6.99 0.09
C ILE A 7 13.06 6.60 1.54
N LEU A 8 11.80 6.59 1.95
CA LEU A 8 11.40 6.20 3.30
C LEU A 8 11.75 4.73 3.63
N PHE A 9 11.54 3.83 2.67
CA PHE A 9 11.92 2.43 2.80
C PHE A 9 13.43 2.25 2.92
N CYS A 10 14.23 2.95 2.12
CA CYS A 10 15.69 2.95 2.25
C CYS A 10 16.15 3.45 3.62
N LEU A 11 15.52 4.50 4.15
CA LEU A 11 15.86 5.06 5.47
C LEU A 11 15.55 4.07 6.60
N LEU A 12 14.45 3.32 6.50
CA LEU A 12 14.10 2.24 7.42
C LEU A 12 15.07 1.05 7.31
N CYS A 13 15.47 0.65 6.10
CA CYS A 13 16.49 -0.38 5.90
C CYS A 13 17.85 0.02 6.50
N LEU A 14 18.25 1.29 6.36
CA LEU A 14 19.47 1.82 7.00
C LEU A 14 19.36 1.79 8.53
N SER A 15 18.20 2.15 9.09
CA SER A 15 17.95 2.09 10.53
C SER A 15 18.02 0.65 11.08
N LEU A 16 17.47 -0.33 10.34
CA LEU A 16 17.60 -1.75 10.64
C LEU A 16 19.06 -2.22 10.58
N GLY A 17 19.81 -1.81 9.56
CA GLY A 17 21.24 -2.09 9.44
C GLY A 17 22.05 -1.51 10.60
N TYR A 18 21.71 -0.29 11.06
CA TYR A 18 22.35 0.34 12.21
C TYR A 18 22.03 -0.38 13.53
N GLY A 19 20.79 -0.84 13.71
CA GLY A 19 20.43 -1.67 14.86
C GLY A 19 21.19 -3.00 14.91
N LEU A 20 21.37 -3.64 13.75
CA LEU A 20 22.18 -4.86 13.63
C LEU A 20 23.67 -4.59 13.88
N TYR A 21 24.17 -3.44 13.42
CA TYR A 21 25.55 -3.01 13.67
C TYR A 21 25.83 -2.81 15.16
N LEU A 22 24.93 -2.15 15.90
CA LEU A 22 25.04 -1.99 17.36
C LEU A 22 25.08 -3.34 18.09
N ARG A 23 24.21 -4.27 17.71
CA ARG A 23 24.16 -5.61 18.30
C ARG A 23 25.42 -6.44 18.01
N TYR A 24 25.96 -6.34 16.80
CA TYR A 24 27.12 -7.14 16.38
C TYR A 24 28.46 -6.53 16.84
N PHE A 25 28.58 -5.21 16.83
CA PHE A 25 29.85 -4.51 17.05
C PHE A 25 30.07 -4.06 18.50
N THR A 26 29.01 -3.81 19.27
CA THR A 26 29.12 -3.21 20.61
C THR A 26 29.06 -4.25 21.75
N ALA A 27 28.91 -5.54 21.45
CA ALA A 27 28.85 -6.68 22.39
C ALA A 27 27.77 -6.59 23.50
N ASP A 28 27.04 -5.48 23.58
CA ASP A 28 25.95 -5.23 24.52
C ASP A 28 24.63 -5.74 23.94
N THR A 29 24.47 -7.06 24.05
CA THR A 29 23.35 -7.83 23.46
C THR A 29 21.99 -7.34 23.95
N LEU A 30 21.89 -6.91 25.21
CA LEU A 30 20.63 -6.51 25.83
C LEU A 30 20.08 -5.21 25.21
N THR A 31 20.95 -4.23 25.02
CA THR A 31 20.58 -2.93 24.45
C THR A 31 20.33 -3.06 22.94
N GLY A 32 21.14 -3.86 22.25
CA GLY A 32 20.98 -4.15 20.82
C GLY A 32 19.65 -4.83 20.49
N ASP A 33 19.26 -5.85 21.26
CA ASP A 33 18.01 -6.58 21.06
C ASP A 33 16.77 -5.70 21.27
N ARG A 34 16.79 -4.86 22.31
CA ARG A 34 15.71 -3.92 22.60
C ARG A 34 15.55 -2.89 21.50
N PHE A 35 16.66 -2.35 21.02
CA PHE A 35 16.66 -1.39 19.93
C PHE A 35 16.13 -2.02 18.64
N LEU A 36 16.59 -3.24 18.30
CA LEU A 36 16.10 -3.98 17.14
C LEU A 36 14.59 -4.21 17.19
N GLY A 37 14.08 -4.66 18.34
CA GLY A 37 12.66 -4.91 18.55
C GLY A 37 11.82 -3.64 18.37
N ILE A 38 12.26 -2.52 18.95
CA ILE A 38 11.59 -1.21 18.81
C ILE A 38 11.65 -0.72 17.36
N THR A 39 12.79 -0.87 16.68
CA THR A 39 12.93 -0.50 15.27
C THR A 39 11.96 -1.30 14.40
N ILE A 40 11.88 -2.62 14.57
CA ILE A 40 10.97 -3.47 13.79
C ILE A 40 9.50 -3.13 14.10
N LEU A 41 9.15 -2.89 15.36
CA LEU A 41 7.81 -2.46 15.75
C LEU A 41 7.45 -1.12 15.10
N ALA A 42 8.36 -0.15 15.14
CA ALA A 42 8.18 1.15 14.52
C ALA A 42 8.07 1.04 12.99
N VAL A 43 8.86 0.17 12.35
CA VAL A 43 8.73 -0.13 10.91
C VAL A 43 7.33 -0.65 10.64
N ALA A 44 6.85 -1.66 11.37
CA ALA A 44 5.53 -2.23 11.15
C ALA A 44 4.41 -1.18 11.33
N PHE A 45 4.49 -0.35 12.39
CA PHE A 45 3.47 0.65 12.68
C PHE A 45 3.52 1.90 11.80
N ILE A 46 4.68 2.29 11.27
CA ILE A 46 4.81 3.51 10.44
C ILE A 46 4.76 3.15 8.96
N LEU A 47 5.50 2.13 8.53
CA LEU A 47 5.57 1.72 7.12
C LEU A 47 4.19 1.25 6.65
N MET A 48 3.46 0.46 7.45
CA MET A 48 2.17 -0.11 7.05
C MET A 48 1.10 0.96 6.75
N PRO A 49 0.75 1.89 7.66
CA PRO A 49 -0.25 2.91 7.37
C PRO A 49 0.24 3.91 6.31
N MET A 50 1.54 4.22 6.29
CA MET A 50 2.09 5.15 5.31
C MET A 50 2.09 4.56 3.90
N PHE A 51 2.34 3.26 3.78
CA PHE A 51 2.20 2.51 2.53
C PHE A 51 0.75 2.54 2.03
N LEU A 52 -0.21 2.28 2.92
CA LEU A 52 -1.64 2.32 2.59
C LEU A 52 -2.05 3.71 2.07
N TYR A 53 -1.67 4.77 2.78
CA TYR A 53 -2.02 6.14 2.42
C TYR A 53 -1.46 6.55 1.04
N HIS A 54 -0.19 6.23 0.78
CA HIS A 54 0.40 6.55 -0.53
C HIS A 54 -0.25 5.76 -1.66
N ARG A 55 -0.57 4.48 -1.44
CA ARG A 55 -1.21 3.61 -2.43
C ARG A 55 -2.62 4.11 -2.77
N TRP A 56 -3.31 4.71 -1.81
CA TRP A 56 -4.67 5.22 -1.98
C TRP A 56 -4.77 6.59 -2.65
N LYS A 57 -3.66 7.33 -2.80
CA LYS A 57 -3.69 8.71 -3.29
C LYS A 57 -4.20 8.88 -4.74
N ASP A 58 -4.04 7.86 -5.57
CA ASP A 58 -4.38 7.92 -7.01
C ASP A 58 -5.70 7.21 -7.35
N ARG A 59 -6.34 6.56 -6.37
CA ARG A 59 -7.55 5.77 -6.59
C ARG A 59 -8.71 6.53 -5.97
N ASN A 60 -9.58 7.11 -6.81
CA ASN A 60 -10.84 7.68 -6.36
C ASN A 60 -11.68 6.54 -5.77
N VAL A 61 -11.69 6.39 -4.44
CA VAL A 61 -12.48 5.38 -3.73
C VAL A 61 -13.94 5.40 -4.18
N LYS A 62 -14.45 6.58 -4.53
CA LYS A 62 -15.81 6.82 -4.99
C LYS A 62 -16.15 6.08 -6.30
N ASP A 63 -15.20 5.96 -7.24
CA ASP A 63 -15.43 5.22 -8.49
C ASP A 63 -15.53 3.70 -8.28
N TYR A 64 -15.03 3.21 -7.14
CA TYR A 64 -15.12 1.80 -6.76
C TYR A 64 -16.28 1.50 -5.80
N MET A 65 -16.99 2.53 -5.33
CA MET A 65 -18.21 2.33 -4.55
C MET A 65 -19.39 2.11 -5.50
N LEU A 66 -20.28 1.20 -5.11
CA LEU A 66 -21.57 0.99 -5.77
C LEU A 66 -22.50 2.16 -5.44
N ASP A 67 -22.20 3.31 -6.01
CA ASP A 67 -23.10 4.45 -6.03
C ASP A 67 -24.21 4.21 -7.05
N GLU A 68 -25.39 4.77 -6.80
CA GLU A 68 -26.56 4.64 -7.66
C GLU A 68 -26.24 5.01 -9.12
N ASP A 69 -25.41 6.04 -9.32
CA ASP A 69 -24.98 6.49 -10.65
C ASP A 69 -24.03 5.50 -11.34
N ASN A 70 -23.20 4.78 -10.59
CA ASN A 70 -22.27 3.79 -11.14
C ASN A 70 -23.00 2.47 -11.48
N ILE A 71 -23.96 2.07 -10.64
CA ILE A 71 -24.83 0.91 -10.90
C ILE A 71 -25.68 1.15 -12.15
N ARG A 72 -26.25 2.35 -12.32
CA ARG A 72 -26.99 2.72 -13.53
C ARG A 72 -26.11 2.61 -14.78
N ARG A 73 -24.89 3.16 -14.74
CA ARG A 73 -23.92 3.04 -15.85
C ARG A 73 -23.58 1.59 -16.21
N MET A 74 -23.43 0.70 -15.22
CA MET A 74 -23.20 -0.73 -15.46
C MET A 74 -24.40 -1.41 -16.13
N ARG A 75 -25.62 -1.05 -15.72
CA ARG A 75 -26.85 -1.60 -16.28
C ARG A 75 -27.03 -1.18 -17.74
N ASP A 76 -26.86 0.11 -18.04
CA ASP A 76 -26.97 0.66 -19.38
C ASP A 76 -25.90 0.07 -20.33
N PHE A 77 -24.69 -0.20 -19.82
CA PHE A 77 -23.63 -0.87 -20.58
C PHE A 77 -23.96 -2.34 -20.91
N ASN A 78 -24.59 -3.07 -19.99
CA ASN A 78 -25.04 -4.44 -20.26
C ASN A 78 -26.20 -4.50 -21.26
N GLU A 79 -27.18 -3.61 -21.13
CA GLU A 79 -28.35 -3.55 -22.01
C GLU A 79 -27.95 -3.23 -23.46
N SER A 80 -27.05 -2.26 -23.66
CA SER A 80 -26.51 -1.94 -24.98
C SER A 80 -25.65 -3.07 -25.58
N LYS A 81 -24.99 -3.86 -24.75
CA LYS A 81 -24.17 -5.01 -25.20
C LYS A 81 -25.04 -6.18 -25.65
N ASP A 82 -26.10 -6.50 -24.91
CA ASP A 82 -27.07 -7.53 -25.30
C ASP A 82 -27.83 -7.13 -26.57
N SER A 83 -28.17 -5.84 -26.71
CA SER A 83 -28.80 -5.29 -27.92
C SER A 83 -27.93 -5.46 -29.16
N ARG A 84 -26.62 -5.19 -29.06
CA ARG A 84 -25.66 -5.40 -30.16
C ARG A 84 -25.44 -6.87 -30.49
N LYS A 85 -25.33 -7.72 -29.47
CA LYS A 85 -25.16 -9.16 -29.67
C LYS A 85 -26.37 -9.79 -30.37
N ASN A 86 -27.58 -9.31 -30.09
CA ASN A 86 -28.79 -9.80 -30.74
C ASN A 86 -28.89 -9.36 -32.21
N SER A 87 -28.33 -8.19 -32.56
CA SER A 87 -28.31 -7.68 -33.94
C SER A 87 -27.17 -8.23 -34.80
N GLU A 88 -26.11 -8.79 -34.21
CA GLU A 88 -25.06 -9.54 -34.94
C GLU A 88 -25.43 -11.01 -35.20
N ASN A 89 -26.37 -11.57 -34.43
CA ASN A 89 -26.83 -12.96 -34.56
C ASN A 89 -28.08 -13.11 -35.45
N GLN A 90 -28.55 -12.02 -36.05
CA GLN A 90 -29.74 -11.95 -36.91
C GLN A 90 -29.32 -11.60 -38.34
#